data_AF-A0A2H5WW65-F1
#
_entry.id   AF-A0A2H5WW65-F1
#
_cell.length_a   1.000
_cell.length_b   1.000
_cell.length_c   1.000
_cell.angle_alpha   90.00
_cell.angle_beta   90.00
_cell.angle_gamma   90.00
#
_symmetry.space_group_name_H-M   'P 1'
#
loop_
_entity.id
_entity.type
_entity.pdbx_description
1 polymer ?
#
loop_
_entity_poly.entity_id
_entity_poly.type
_entity_poly.pdbx_seq_one_letter_code
_entity_poly.pdbx_strand_id
1 'polypeptide(L)' 'MPMEDVEQRRMVLREINKRRIDTSLMDVHVIHGVVYIRGTIRPLRGYPVDIKQELEIIRRILRQKPGIRDVIIDAIIRS' A
#
# COMPACT_ATOMS: atom_id res chain seq x y z
N MET A 1 15.79 6.80 9.11
CA MET A 1 14.43 6.29 9.35
C MET A 1 14.45 5.58 10.70
N PRO A 2 13.60 5.97 11.67
CA PRO A 2 13.48 5.30 12.96
C PRO A 2 13.22 3.78 12.82
N MET A 3 13.64 2.99 13.81
CA MET A 3 13.46 1.53 13.77
C MET A 3 11.98 1.12 13.68
N GLU A 4 11.11 1.87 14.36
CA GLU A 4 9.65 1.69 14.33
C GLU A 4 9.07 1.89 12.92
N ASP A 5 9.50 2.92 12.20
CA ASP A 5 9.06 3.18 10.81
C ASP A 5 9.47 2.03 9.87
N VAL A 6 10.62 1.39 10.11
CA VAL A 6 11.08 0.24 9.32
C VAL A 6 10.20 -0.99 9.57
N GLU A 7 9.84 -1.26 10.82
CA GLU A 7 8.94 -2.36 11.17
C GLU A 7 7.53 -2.15 10.63
N GLN A 8 7.01 -0.92 10.76
CA GLN A 8 5.72 -0.54 10.20
C GLN A 8 5.72 -0.69 8.67
N ARG A 9 6.78 -0.24 7.99
CA ARG A 9 6.93 -0.43 6.54
C ARG A 9 6.90 -1.91 6.14
N ARG A 10 7.61 -2.78 6.86
CA ARG A 10 7.59 -4.24 6.60
C ARG A 10 6.19 -4.84 6.81
N MET A 11 5.47 -4.38 7.82
CA MET A 11 4.09 -4.79 8.09
C MET A 11 3.13 -4.34 6.98
N VAL A 12 3.24 -3.08 6.52
CA VAL A 12 2.47 -2.56 5.38
C VAL A 12 2.73 -3.37 4.12
N LEU A 13 4.00 -3.60 3.76
CA LEU A 13 4.36 -4.37 2.57
C LEU A 13 3.82 -5.80 2.62
N ARG A 14 3.82 -6.44 3.80
CA ARG A 14 3.22 -7.77 3.97
C ARG A 14 1.72 -7.80 3.70
N GLU A 15 0.98 -6.76 4.07
CA GLU A 15 -0.46 -6.68 3.77
C GLU A 15 -0.74 -6.39 2.29
N ILE A 16 0.07 -5.54 1.66
CA ILE A 16 -0.06 -5.22 0.24
C ILE A 16 0.27 -6.46 -0.62
N ASN A 17 1.30 -7.22 -0.28
CA ASN A 17 1.71 -8.41 -1.04
C ASN A 17 0.69 -9.56 -1.03
N LYS A 18 -0.31 -9.53 -0.13
CA LYS A 18 -1.43 -10.49 -0.16
C LYS A 18 -2.43 -10.21 -1.28
N ARG A 19 -2.30 -9.06 -1.96
CA ARG A 19 -3.24 -8.55 -2.96
C ARG A 19 -2.80 -8.97 -4.35
N ARG A 20 -3.76 -9.19 -5.24
CA ARG A 20 -3.51 -9.59 -6.64
C ARG A 20 -3.36 -8.36 -7.55
N ILE A 21 -2.47 -7.45 -7.18
CA ILE A 21 -2.12 -6.25 -7.95
C ILE A 21 -0.62 -6.22 -8.21
N ASP A 22 -0.21 -5.68 -9.35
CA ASP A 22 1.19 -5.47 -9.66
C ASP A 22 1.68 -4.19 -8.95
N THR A 23 2.63 -4.39 -8.04
CA THR A 23 3.24 -3.37 -7.20
C THR A 23 4.73 -3.18 -7.52
N SER A 24 5.20 -3.73 -8.64
CA SER A 24 6.62 -3.69 -9.03
C SER A 24 7.16 -2.27 -9.24
N LEU A 25 6.28 -1.31 -9.52
CA LEU A 25 6.60 0.12 -9.69
C LEU A 25 5.97 0.99 -8.59
N MET A 26 5.55 0.38 -7.49
CA MET A 26 5.01 1.05 -6.32
C MET A 26 6.14 1.28 -5.32
N ASP A 27 6.10 2.42 -4.63
CA ASP A 27 6.96 2.69 -3.49
C ASP A 27 6.12 2.97 -2.23
N VAL A 28 6.65 2.56 -1.09
CA VAL A 28 5.99 2.68 0.21
C VAL A 28 6.96 3.26 1.23
N HIS A 29 6.56 4.40 1.79
CA HIS A 29 7.23 5.03 2.92
C HIS A 29 6.29 5.12 4.12
N VAL A 30 6.86 5.01 5.30
CA VAL A 30 6.16 5.27 6.56
C VAL A 30 6.93 6.36 7.28
N ILE A 31 6.24 7.44 7.65
CA ILE A 31 6.85 8.56 8.35
C ILE A 31 5.94 8.88 9.53
N HIS A 32 6.44 8.62 10.74
CA HIS A 32 5.67 8.83 11.98
C HIS A 32 4.28 8.17 11.92
N GLY A 33 4.18 6.92 11.45
CA GLY A 33 2.89 6.22 11.34
C GLY A 33 1.95 6.72 10.24
N VAL A 34 2.38 7.61 9.33
CA VAL A 34 1.64 7.93 8.10
C VAL A 34 2.25 7.14 6.95
N VAL A 35 1.42 6.33 6.28
CA VAL A 35 1.85 5.52 5.12
C VAL A 35 1.64 6.33 3.84
N TYR A 36 2.69 6.45 3.04
CA TYR A 36 2.65 7.04 1.71
C TYR A 36 2.83 5.94 0.68
N ILE A 37 1.79 5.69 -0.12
CA ILE A 37 1.85 4.77 -1.26
C ILE A 37 1.94 5.61 -2.52
N ARG A 38 3.03 5.45 -3.27
CA ARG A 38 3.34 6.21 -4.48
C ARG A 38 3.71 5.29 -5.63
N GLY A 39 3.86 5.87 -6.82
CA GLY A 39 4.34 5.16 -8.01
C GLY A 39 3.19 4.71 -8.90
N THR A 40 3.36 3.58 -9.59
CA THR A 40 2.37 3.06 -10.53
C THR A 40 1.85 1.70 -10.06
N ILE A 41 0.53 1.56 -10.06
CA ILE A 41 -0.16 0.31 -9.70
C ILE A 41 -0.99 -0.17 -10.88
N ARG A 42 -0.90 -1.47 -11.17
CA ARG A 42 -1.51 -2.12 -12.34
C ARG A 42 -2.24 -3.39 -11.93
N PRO A 43 -3.21 -3.86 -12.72
CA PRO A 43 -3.79 -5.16 -12.47
C PRO A 43 -2.76 -6.23 -12.83
N LEU A 44 -2.75 -7.34 -12.11
CA LEU A 44 -1.90 -8.46 -12.47
C LEU A 44 -2.39 -9.07 -13.79
N ARG A 45 -1.48 -9.48 -14.68
CA ARG A 45 -1.88 -10.07 -15.98
C ARG A 45 -2.78 -11.28 -15.77
N GLY A 46 -3.90 -11.32 -16.48
CA GLY A 46 -4.89 -12.40 -16.38
C GLY A 46 -5.81 -12.33 -15.16
N TYR A 47 -5.72 -11.27 -14.35
CA TYR A 47 -6.59 -11.06 -13.19
C TYR A 47 -7.30 -9.70 -13.30
N PRO A 48 -8.55 -9.66 -13.81
CA PRO A 48 -9.32 -8.41 -13.86
C PRO A 48 -9.66 -8.01 -12.42
N VAL A 49 -9.14 -6.86 -12.00
CA VAL A 49 -9.35 -6.33 -10.65
C VAL A 49 -9.60 -4.83 -10.72
N ASP A 50 -10.59 -4.35 -9.98
CA ASP A 50 -10.77 -2.92 -9.78
C ASP A 50 -9.71 -2.43 -8.79
N ILE A 51 -8.67 -1.80 -9.34
CA ILE A 51 -7.55 -1.27 -8.56
C ILE A 51 -8.02 -0.22 -7.56
N LYS A 52 -9.01 0.62 -7.90
CA LYS A 52 -9.51 1.65 -6.98
C LYS A 52 -10.17 0.98 -5.77
N GLN A 53 -10.97 -0.05 -6.01
CA GLN A 53 -11.61 -0.81 -4.95
C GLN A 53 -10.58 -1.52 -4.07
N GLU A 54 -9.59 -2.19 -4.65
CA GLU A 54 -8.53 -2.85 -3.88
C GLU A 54 -7.69 -1.85 -3.06
N LEU A 55 -7.37 -0.68 -3.61
CA LEU A 55 -6.64 0.36 -2.88
C LEU A 55 -7.43 0.89 -1.68
N GLU A 56 -8.75 1.03 -1.80
CA GLU A 56 -9.60 1.40 -0.67
C GLU A 56 -9.66 0.29 0.40
N ILE A 57 -9.69 -0.99 -0.01
CA ILE A 57 -9.59 -2.12 0.92
C ILE A 57 -8.23 -2.11 1.66
N ILE A 58 -7.13 -1.91 0.93
CA ILE A 58 -5.78 -1.79 1.49
C ILE A 58 -5.76 -0.64 2.50
N ARG A 59 -6.26 0.54 2.13
CA ARG A 59 -6.34 1.72 3.00
C ARG A 59 -7.06 1.41 4.31
N ARG A 60 -8.22 0.76 4.25
CA ARG A 60 -9.02 0.38 5.43
C ARG A 60 -8.27 -0.60 6.34
N ILE A 61 -7.64 -1.60 5.76
CA ILE A 61 -6.88 -2.60 6.52
C ILE A 61 -5.67 -1.98 7.19
N LEU A 62 -4.91 -1.15 6.45
CA LEU A 62 -3.73 -0.49 7.00
C LEU A 62 -4.08 0.48 8.13
N ARG A 63 -5.19 1.24 8.01
CA ARG A 63 -5.66 2.13 9.09
C ARG A 63 -6.10 1.39 10.36
N GLN A 64 -6.41 0.10 10.28
CA GLN A 64 -6.73 -0.72 11.46
C GLN A 64 -5.48 -1.29 12.15
N LYS A 65 -4.29 -1.13 11.56
CA LYS A 65 -3.05 -1.66 12.14
C LYS A 65 -2.51 -0.75 13.24
N PRO A 66 -1.95 -1.32 14.32
CA PRO A 66 -1.33 -0.52 15.38
C PRO A 66 -0.16 0.29 14.82
N GLY A 67 -0.03 1.53 15.27
CA GLY A 67 1.00 2.47 14.84
C GLY A 67 0.70 3.20 13.52
N ILE A 68 -0.32 2.79 12.77
CA ILE A 68 -0.76 3.50 11.56
C ILE A 68 -1.82 4.54 11.92
N ARG A 69 -1.51 5.81 11.67
CA ARG A 69 -2.40 6.95 11.91
C ARG A 69 -3.21 7.30 10.67
N ASP A 70 -2.55 7.30 9.52
CA ASP A 70 -3.18 7.62 8.24
C ASP A 70 -2.48 6.94 7.06
N VAL A 71 -3.17 6.90 5.92
CA VAL A 71 -2.70 6.30 4.67
C VAL A 71 -3.04 7.23 3.52
N ILE A 72 -2.00 7.76 2.88
CA ILE A 72 -2.07 8.64 1.73
C ILE A 72 -1.68 7.85 0.49
N ILE A 73 -2.60 7.79 -0.48
CA ILE A 73 -2.40 7.08 -1.74
C ILE A 73 -2.28 8.13 -2.85
N ASP A 74 -1.07 8.27 -3.36
CA ASP A 74 -0.70 9.15 -4.48
C ASP A 74 -0.05 8.29 -5.58
N ALA A 75 -0.83 7.30 -6.03
CA ALA A 75 -0.40 6.31 -7.02
C ALA A 75 -1.15 6.53 -8.34
N ILE A 76 -0.39 6.43 -9.44
CA ILE A 76 -0.93 6.46 -10.80
C ILE A 76 -1.50 5.07 -11.10
N ILE A 77 -2.80 5.02 -11.34
CA ILE A 77 -3.48 3.79 -11.75
C ILE A 77 -3.34 3.66 -13.27
N ARG A 78 -2.78 2.53 -13.72
CA ARG A 78 -2.75 2.17 -15.15
C ARG A 78 -3.52 0.86 -15.36
N SER A 79 -4.54 0.93 -16.20
CA SER A 79 -5.34 -0.20 -16.68
C SER A 79 -4.72 -0.82 -17.93
#